data_AF-A0A2L0TUL1-F1
#
_entry.id   AF-A0A2L0TUL1-F1
#
_cell.length_a   1.000
_cell.length_b   1.000
_cell.length_c   1.000
_cell.angle_alpha   90.00
_cell.angle_beta   90.00
_cell.angle_gamma   90.00
#
_symmetry.space_group_name_H-M   'P 1'
#
loop_
_entity.id
_entity.type
_entity.pdbx_description
1 polymer ?
#
loop_
_entity_poly.entity_id
_entity_poly.type
_entity_poly.pdbx_seq_one_letter_code
_entity_poly.pdbx_strand_id
1 'polypeptide(L)'
;MRHATWSRTNVQQEEEQKRGRGRRPANELAEQREREIAALAATVARQKKRLEELKEAQRRAQKAARRTYINQRKYAVGGLAQIAGLLEADPGFVLGLMLEAAEQRDRDGTWPSAVFEKYKHRGDQVLAERAAARKRRKPTDDDDDEDVEFDSAAASVEESRYQEGAH
;
A
#
# COMPACT_ATOMS: atom_id res chain seq x y z
N MET A 1 -56.68 65.73 -33.06
CA MET A 1 -57.16 64.41 -32.62
C MET A 1 -56.09 63.39 -32.97
N ARG A 2 -55.40 62.84 -31.97
CA ARG A 2 -54.28 61.89 -32.14
C ARG A 2 -54.81 60.49 -31.77
N HIS A 3 -54.90 59.58 -32.73
CA HIS A 3 -55.23 58.18 -32.44
C HIS A 3 -53.93 57.40 -32.25
N ALA A 4 -53.74 56.86 -31.04
CA ALA A 4 -52.64 55.99 -30.70
C ALA A 4 -52.89 54.59 -31.29
N THR A 5 -52.13 54.22 -32.32
CA THR A 5 -52.02 52.84 -32.80
C THR A 5 -51.07 52.09 -31.87
N TRP A 6 -51.62 51.52 -30.80
CA TRP A 6 -50.88 50.61 -29.94
C TRP A 6 -50.77 49.25 -30.66
N SER A 7 -49.57 48.91 -31.11
CA SER A 7 -49.28 47.72 -31.90
C SER A 7 -49.59 46.44 -31.12
N ARG A 8 -50.39 45.54 -31.70
CA ARG A 8 -50.76 44.21 -31.18
C ARG A 8 -49.57 43.38 -30.68
N THR A 9 -48.39 43.62 -31.25
CA THR A 9 -47.11 43.01 -30.90
C THR A 9 -46.63 43.39 -29.49
N ASN A 10 -46.87 44.63 -29.05
CA ASN A 10 -46.49 45.06 -27.70
C ASN A 10 -47.39 44.45 -26.63
N VAL A 11 -48.66 44.20 -26.97
CA VAL A 11 -49.61 43.52 -26.07
C VAL A 11 -49.24 42.05 -25.90
N GLN A 12 -48.81 41.37 -26.98
CA GLN A 12 -48.35 39.98 -26.90
C GLN A 12 -47.04 39.83 -26.10
N GLN A 13 -46.08 40.74 -26.27
CA GLN A 13 -44.86 40.74 -25.47
C GLN A 13 -45.11 41.06 -23.99
N GLU A 14 -46.04 41.96 -23.67
CA GLU A 14 -46.44 42.19 -22.28
C GLU A 14 -47.20 41.00 -21.68
N GLU A 15 -48.04 40.32 -22.45
CA GLU A 15 -48.77 39.14 -21.97
C GLU A 15 -47.85 37.93 -21.74
N GLU A 16 -46.85 37.70 -22.60
CA GLU A 16 -45.81 36.69 -22.36
C GLU A 16 -44.94 37.06 -21.14
N GLN A 17 -44.59 38.34 -20.98
CA GLN A 17 -43.87 38.82 -19.80
C GLN A 17 -44.69 38.75 -18.51
N LYS A 18 -46.01 38.83 -18.56
CA LYS A 18 -46.92 38.69 -17.41
C LYS A 18 -47.24 37.23 -17.09
N ARG A 19 -47.32 36.35 -18.10
CA ARG A 19 -47.47 34.89 -17.93
C ARG A 19 -46.24 34.25 -17.28
N GLY A 20 -45.06 34.85 -17.42
CA GLY A 20 -43.81 34.39 -16.81
C GLY A 20 -43.59 34.78 -15.33
N ARG A 21 -44.38 35.70 -14.75
CA ARG A 21 -44.08 36.30 -13.43
C ARG A 21 -44.79 35.69 -12.22
N GLY A 22 -45.69 34.73 -12.39
CA GLY A 22 -46.58 34.29 -11.31
C GLY A 22 -46.35 32.90 -10.71
N ARG A 23 -45.49 32.06 -11.30
CA ARG A 23 -45.41 30.63 -10.91
C ARG A 23 -44.00 30.06 -10.97
N ARG A 24 -43.06 30.56 -10.15
CA ARG A 24 -41.71 29.98 -10.03
C ARG A 24 -41.09 29.76 -8.64
N PRO A 25 -41.76 29.93 -7.48
CA PRO A 25 -41.07 29.68 -6.20
C PRO A 25 -40.77 28.19 -5.94
N ALA A 26 -41.67 27.28 -6.35
CA ALA A 26 -41.45 25.84 -6.16
C ALA A 26 -40.38 25.26 -7.12
N ASN A 27 -40.24 25.85 -8.31
CA ASN A 27 -39.26 25.40 -9.30
C ASN A 27 -37.84 25.87 -8.95
N GLU A 28 -37.68 27.09 -8.43
CA GLU A 28 -36.37 27.60 -8.00
C GLU A 28 -35.82 26.85 -6.79
N LEU A 29 -36.68 26.51 -5.82
CA LEU A 29 -36.30 25.65 -4.69
C LEU A 29 -35.98 24.23 -5.14
N ALA A 30 -36.67 23.70 -6.16
CA ALA A 30 -36.36 22.40 -6.76
C ALA A 30 -35.01 22.44 -7.49
N GLU A 31 -34.74 23.46 -8.30
CA GLU A 31 -33.46 23.65 -8.98
C GLU A 31 -32.29 23.84 -7.98
N GLN A 32 -32.51 24.56 -6.88
CA GLN A 32 -31.51 24.70 -5.82
C GLN A 32 -31.21 23.35 -5.15
N ARG A 33 -32.25 22.58 -4.81
CA ARG A 33 -32.09 21.22 -4.26
C ARG A 33 -31.42 20.28 -5.25
N GLU A 34 -31.74 20.34 -6.53
CA GLU A 34 -31.09 19.53 -7.57
C GLU A 34 -29.60 19.87 -7.72
N ARG A 35 -29.24 21.16 -7.66
CA ARG A 35 -27.84 21.60 -7.67
C ARG A 35 -27.10 21.15 -6.43
N GLU A 36 -27.74 21.21 -5.26
CA GLU A 36 -27.17 20.73 -4.00
C GLU A 36 -26.97 19.21 -4.01
N ILE A 37 -27.96 18.44 -4.48
CA ILE A 37 -27.85 16.99 -4.68
C ILE A 37 -26.73 16.67 -5.66
N ALA A 38 -26.62 17.40 -6.77
CA ALA A 38 -25.55 17.21 -7.76
C ALA A 38 -24.17 17.53 -7.16
N ALA A 39 -24.06 18.60 -6.36
CA ALA A 39 -22.83 18.95 -5.66
C ALA A 39 -22.42 17.87 -4.65
N LEU A 40 -23.37 17.36 -3.85
CA LEU A 40 -23.15 16.26 -2.91
C LEU A 40 -22.82 14.94 -3.63
N ALA A 41 -23.45 14.66 -4.77
CA ALA A 41 -23.11 13.51 -5.59
C ALA A 41 -21.68 13.62 -6.14
N ALA A 42 -21.25 14.81 -6.55
CA ALA A 42 -19.90 15.07 -7.02
C ALA A 42 -18.85 14.90 -5.91
N THR A 43 -19.14 15.34 -4.68
CA THR A 43 -18.23 15.13 -3.54
C THR A 43 -18.13 13.66 -3.17
N VAL A 44 -19.24 12.92 -3.13
CA VAL A 44 -19.24 11.46 -2.90
C VAL A 44 -18.47 10.74 -4.00
N ALA A 45 -18.63 11.12 -5.27
CA ALA A 45 -17.88 10.54 -6.37
C ALA A 45 -16.36 10.76 -6.22
N ARG A 46 -15.94 11.96 -5.81
CA ARG A 46 -14.53 12.28 -5.51
C ARG A 46 -13.99 11.45 -4.34
N GLN A 47 -14.77 11.31 -3.27
CA GLN A 47 -14.38 10.49 -2.11
C GLN A 47 -14.26 9.01 -2.47
N LYS A 48 -15.19 8.47 -3.26
CA LYS A 48 -15.10 7.09 -3.77
C LYS A 48 -13.87 6.87 -4.62
N LYS A 49 -13.58 7.80 -5.55
CA LYS A 49 -12.36 7.74 -6.37
C LYS A 49 -11.10 7.76 -5.48
N ARG A 50 -11.05 8.64 -4.48
CA ARG A 50 -9.92 8.71 -3.55
C ARG A 50 -9.75 7.43 -2.75
N LEU A 51 -10.84 6.81 -2.31
CA LEU A 51 -10.82 5.54 -1.60
C LEU A 51 -10.32 4.40 -2.49
N GLU A 52 -10.72 4.36 -3.76
CA GLU A 52 -10.20 3.37 -4.73
C GLU A 52 -8.70 3.61 -5.04
N GLU A 53 -8.27 4.85 -5.21
CA GLU A 53 -6.83 5.18 -5.35
C GLU A 53 -6.00 4.70 -4.15
N LEU A 54 -6.50 4.87 -2.93
CA LEU A 54 -5.84 4.40 -1.71
C LEU A 54 -5.79 2.88 -1.63
N LYS A 55 -6.87 2.19 -1.99
CA LYS A 55 -6.87 0.71 -2.08
C LYS A 55 -5.88 0.20 -3.12
N GLU A 56 -5.82 0.85 -4.28
CA GLU A 56 -4.85 0.50 -5.32
C GLU A 56 -3.41 0.75 -4.86
N ALA A 57 -3.15 1.89 -4.21
CA ALA A 57 -1.85 2.19 -3.64
C ALA A 57 -1.44 1.15 -2.58
N GLN A 58 -2.37 0.77 -1.69
CA GLN A 58 -2.14 -0.29 -0.70
C GLN A 58 -1.84 -1.63 -1.38
N ARG A 59 -2.61 -2.04 -2.39
CA ARG A 59 -2.36 -3.26 -3.16
C ARG A 59 -0.99 -3.25 -3.85
N ARG A 60 -0.60 -2.11 -4.44
CA ARG A 60 0.73 -1.93 -5.04
C ARG A 60 1.83 -2.03 -3.98
N ALA A 61 1.66 -1.38 -2.83
CA ALA A 61 2.60 -1.44 -1.72
C ALA A 61 2.76 -2.87 -1.18
N GLN A 62 1.66 -3.60 -0.96
CA GLN A 62 1.70 -5.01 -0.52
C GLN A 62 2.40 -5.90 -1.55
N LYS A 63 2.14 -5.71 -2.85
CA LYS A 63 2.81 -6.47 -3.92
C LYS A 63 4.31 -6.17 -3.95
N ALA A 64 4.69 -4.90 -3.77
CA ALA A 64 6.08 -4.48 -3.69
C ALA A 64 6.78 -5.10 -2.47
N ALA A 65 6.17 -5.00 -1.28
CA ALA A 65 6.69 -5.60 -0.05
C ALA A 65 6.87 -7.13 -0.19
N ARG A 66 5.88 -7.83 -0.75
CA ARG A 66 5.96 -9.27 -1.03
C ARG A 66 7.12 -9.61 -1.97
N ARG A 67 7.34 -8.80 -3.02
CA ARG A 67 8.45 -8.99 -3.95
C ARG A 67 9.79 -8.80 -3.26
N THR A 68 9.93 -7.75 -2.44
CA THR A 68 11.14 -7.48 -1.67
C THR A 68 11.45 -8.64 -0.72
N TYR A 69 10.45 -9.12 0.02
CA TYR A 69 10.59 -10.28 0.90
C TYR A 69 11.06 -11.53 0.16
N ILE A 70 10.42 -11.87 -0.98
CA ILE A 70 10.80 -13.02 -1.79
C ILE A 70 12.24 -12.88 -2.31
N ASN A 71 12.63 -11.69 -2.78
CA ASN A 71 13.98 -11.46 -3.29
C ASN A 71 15.02 -11.56 -2.17
N GLN A 72 14.77 -10.96 -0.99
CA GLN A 72 15.63 -11.12 0.18
C GLN A 72 15.82 -12.59 0.55
N ARG A 73 14.74 -13.39 0.52
CA ARG A 73 14.81 -14.84 0.75
C ARG A 73 15.66 -15.55 -0.30
N LYS A 74 15.51 -15.22 -1.59
CA LYS A 74 16.34 -15.78 -2.67
C LYS A 74 17.82 -15.45 -2.48
N TYR A 75 18.14 -14.20 -2.16
CA TYR A 75 19.51 -13.77 -1.88
C TYR A 75 20.10 -14.46 -0.65
N ALA A 76 19.31 -14.63 0.41
CA ALA A 76 19.74 -15.36 1.60
C ALA A 76 20.11 -16.81 1.25
N VAL A 77 19.30 -17.52 0.45
CA VAL A 77 19.61 -18.88 0.00
C VAL A 77 20.89 -18.93 -0.84
N GLY A 78 21.09 -17.97 -1.75
CA GLY A 78 22.35 -17.83 -2.49
C GLY A 78 23.56 -17.58 -1.57
N GLY A 79 23.38 -16.75 -0.53
CA GLY A 79 24.39 -16.52 0.50
C GLY A 79 24.72 -17.77 1.31
N LEU A 80 23.75 -18.65 1.56
CA LEU A 80 24.00 -19.96 2.19
C LEU A 80 24.86 -20.86 1.29
N ALA A 81 24.59 -20.89 -0.02
CA ALA A 81 25.43 -21.63 -0.97
C ALA A 81 26.89 -21.11 -0.97
N GLN A 82 27.07 -19.79 -0.90
CA GLN A 82 28.40 -19.19 -0.74
C GLN A 82 29.08 -19.61 0.56
N ILE A 83 28.36 -19.60 1.69
CA ILE A 83 28.90 -20.05 2.98
C ILE A 83 29.30 -21.53 2.93
N ALA A 84 28.53 -22.35 2.22
CA ALA A 84 28.83 -23.77 2.00
C ALA A 84 29.97 -24.03 0.99
N GLY A 85 30.55 -22.99 0.38
CA GLY A 85 31.59 -23.14 -0.64
C GLY A 85 31.08 -23.61 -2.01
N LEU A 86 29.77 -23.50 -2.26
CA LEU A 86 29.10 -23.96 -3.47
C LEU A 86 28.78 -22.83 -4.45
N LEU A 87 29.33 -21.62 -4.26
CA LEU A 87 29.02 -20.48 -5.15
C LEU A 87 29.56 -20.66 -6.56
N GLU A 88 30.73 -21.30 -6.69
CA GLU A 88 31.39 -21.57 -7.97
C GLU A 88 31.01 -22.93 -8.55
N ALA A 89 30.21 -23.72 -7.84
CA ALA A 89 29.71 -24.99 -8.32
C ALA A 89 28.67 -24.79 -9.43
N ASP A 90 28.52 -25.79 -10.30
CA ASP A 90 27.51 -25.78 -11.35
C ASP A 90 26.10 -25.60 -10.74
N PRO A 91 25.27 -24.68 -11.26
CA PRO A 91 23.93 -24.44 -10.71
C PRO A 91 23.04 -25.68 -10.73
N GLY A 92 23.20 -26.56 -11.73
CA GLY A 92 22.49 -27.82 -11.83
C GLY A 92 22.90 -28.80 -10.73
N PHE A 93 24.19 -28.86 -10.39
CA PHE A 93 24.69 -29.66 -9.26
C PHE A 93 24.10 -29.17 -7.92
N VAL A 94 24.15 -27.86 -7.66
CA VAL A 94 23.61 -27.28 -6.42
C VAL A 94 22.10 -27.53 -6.31
N LEU A 95 21.36 -27.35 -7.42
CA LEU A 95 19.94 -27.67 -7.47
C LEU A 95 19.69 -29.17 -7.22
N GLY A 96 20.49 -30.05 -7.80
CA GLY A 96 20.41 -31.49 -7.59
C GLY A 96 20.50 -31.88 -6.13
N LEU A 97 21.47 -31.33 -5.38
CA LEU A 97 21.60 -31.57 -3.93
C LEU A 97 20.37 -31.10 -3.14
N MET A 98 19.80 -29.95 -3.51
CA MET A 98 18.59 -29.44 -2.86
C MET A 98 17.36 -30.30 -3.16
N LEU A 99 17.25 -30.81 -4.39
CA LEU A 99 16.17 -31.71 -4.81
C LEU A 99 16.28 -33.05 -4.09
N GLU A 100 17.47 -33.63 -3.97
CA GLU A 100 17.68 -34.89 -3.25
C GLU A 100 17.22 -34.79 -1.79
N ALA A 101 17.53 -33.69 -1.11
CA ALA A 101 17.04 -33.42 0.23
C ALA A 101 15.51 -33.24 0.28
N ALA A 102 14.92 -32.55 -0.70
CA ALA A 102 13.47 -32.36 -0.77
C ALA A 102 12.73 -33.70 -1.02
N GLU A 103 13.22 -34.52 -1.95
CA GLU A 103 12.67 -35.83 -2.27
C GLU A 103 12.75 -36.79 -1.09
N GLN A 104 13.85 -36.75 -0.32
CA GLN A 104 13.96 -37.54 0.91
C GLN A 104 12.86 -37.15 1.91
N ARG A 105 12.65 -35.86 2.13
CA ARG A 105 11.57 -35.37 2.99
C ARG A 105 10.19 -35.80 2.50
N ASP A 106 9.94 -35.68 1.20
CA ASP A 106 8.64 -36.03 0.61
C ASP A 106 8.36 -37.53 0.73
N ARG A 107 9.39 -38.36 0.58
CA ARG A 107 9.32 -39.82 0.81
C ARG A 107 9.01 -40.15 2.26
N ASP A 108 9.68 -39.49 3.20
CA ASP A 108 9.56 -39.76 4.63
C ASP A 108 8.31 -39.08 5.25
N GLY A 109 7.64 -38.18 4.51
CA GLY A 109 6.47 -37.40 4.94
C GLY A 109 6.76 -36.31 5.99
N THR A 110 7.85 -36.48 6.73
CA THR A 110 8.46 -35.53 7.65
C THR A 110 9.96 -35.76 7.63
N TRP A 111 10.75 -34.79 8.08
CA TRP A 111 12.09 -35.12 8.50
C TRP A 111 12.03 -35.99 9.76
N PRO A 112 12.79 -37.10 9.85
CA PRO A 112 13.09 -37.70 11.13
C PRO A 112 13.73 -36.64 12.03
N SER A 113 13.19 -36.43 13.23
CA SER A 113 13.59 -35.32 14.13
C SER A 113 15.11 -35.27 14.35
N ALA A 114 15.75 -36.43 14.52
CA ALA A 114 17.20 -36.52 14.69
C ALA A 114 18.01 -36.06 13.47
N VAL A 115 17.54 -36.34 12.25
CA VAL A 115 18.22 -35.96 11.00
C VAL A 115 18.11 -34.46 10.80
N PHE A 116 16.91 -33.91 10.97
CA PHE A 116 16.68 -32.46 10.90
C PHE A 116 17.53 -31.71 11.92
N GLU A 117 17.50 -32.10 13.18
CA GLU A 117 18.25 -31.44 14.25
C GLU A 117 19.76 -31.53 14.01
N LYS A 118 20.28 -32.65 13.48
CA LYS A 118 21.70 -32.77 13.10
C LYS A 118 22.10 -31.71 12.07
N TYR A 119 21.35 -31.60 10.97
CA TYR A 119 21.67 -30.64 9.90
C TYR A 119 21.48 -29.19 10.36
N LYS A 120 20.39 -28.93 11.09
CA LYS A 120 20.11 -27.63 11.67
C LYS A 120 21.22 -27.19 12.62
N HIS A 121 21.59 -28.04 13.57
CA HIS A 121 22.64 -27.70 14.54
C HIS A 121 23.96 -27.38 13.85
N ARG A 122 24.35 -28.15 12.82
CA ARG A 122 25.55 -27.87 12.03
C ARG A 122 25.45 -26.52 11.30
N GLY A 123 24.31 -26.22 10.68
CA GLY A 123 24.07 -24.95 10.02
C GLY A 123 24.12 -23.75 10.97
N ASP A 124 23.41 -23.85 12.10
CA ASP A 124 23.35 -22.81 13.14
C ASP A 124 24.74 -22.53 13.72
N GLN A 125 25.56 -23.57 13.93
CA GLN A 125 26.94 -23.42 14.36
C GLN A 125 27.76 -22.57 13.38
N VAL A 126 27.73 -22.91 12.08
CA VAL A 126 28.50 -22.18 11.06
C VAL A 126 28.01 -20.73 10.94
N LEU A 127 26.70 -20.50 11.02
CA LEU A 127 26.13 -19.15 10.99
C LEU A 127 26.55 -18.33 12.22
N ALA A 128 26.53 -18.93 13.41
CA ALA A 128 26.96 -18.29 14.66
C ALA A 128 28.45 -17.95 14.64
N GLU A 129 29.31 -18.87 14.18
CA GLU A 129 30.75 -18.64 14.04
C GLU A 129 31.05 -17.46 13.10
N ARG A 130 30.35 -17.38 11.96
CA ARG A 130 30.49 -16.25 11.02
C ARG A 130 29.95 -14.94 11.59
N ALA A 131 28.83 -14.98 12.31
CA ALA A 131 28.29 -13.79 12.98
C ALA A 131 29.26 -13.27 14.04
N ALA A 132 29.85 -14.16 14.84
CA ALA A 132 30.89 -13.82 15.82
C ALA A 132 32.15 -13.26 15.15
N ALA A 133 32.61 -13.86 14.04
CA ALA A 133 33.76 -13.36 13.28
C ALA A 133 33.52 -11.95 12.71
N ARG A 134 32.30 -11.64 12.25
CA ARG A 134 31.94 -10.28 11.82
C ARG A 134 31.96 -9.27 12.97
N LYS A 135 31.41 -9.63 14.13
CA LYS A 135 31.44 -8.78 15.34
C LYS A 135 32.88 -8.48 15.78
N ARG A 136 33.76 -9.50 15.77
CA ARG A 136 35.17 -9.34 16.14
C ARG A 136 35.98 -8.47 15.18
N ARG A 137 35.56 -8.40 13.90
CA ARG A 137 36.21 -7.61 12.85
C ARG A 137 35.75 -6.16 12.79
N LYS A 138 34.71 -5.78 13.53
CA LYS A 138 34.34 -4.38 13.72
C LYS A 138 35.15 -3.89 14.93
N PRO A 139 36.32 -3.24 14.73
CA PRO A 139 37.01 -2.63 15.85
C PRO A 139 36.11 -1.50 16.35
N THR A 140 36.10 -1.31 17.66
CA THR A 140 35.81 -0.03 18.30
C THR A 140 36.77 1.03 17.74
N ASP A 141 36.39 1.66 16.65
CA ASP A 141 36.89 2.95 16.21
C ASP A 141 35.64 3.74 15.83
N ASP A 142 35.51 4.90 16.46
CA ASP A 142 34.35 5.82 16.52
C ASP A 142 33.27 5.47 17.55
N ASP A 143 33.56 5.82 18.81
CA ASP A 143 32.62 6.65 19.57
C ASP A 143 32.50 8.00 18.82
N ASP A 144 31.54 8.10 17.91
CA ASP A 144 30.76 9.31 17.60
C ASP A 144 29.82 9.02 16.41
N ASP A 145 28.53 9.23 16.65
CA ASP A 145 27.47 9.49 15.67
C ASP A 145 27.30 8.53 14.49
N GLU A 146 26.43 7.54 14.67
CA GLU A 146 25.23 7.40 13.84
C GLU A 146 24.38 6.28 14.44
N ASP A 147 23.29 6.68 15.10
CA ASP A 147 22.11 5.85 15.28
C ASP A 147 21.63 5.38 13.90
N VAL A 148 22.20 4.27 13.41
CA VAL A 148 21.56 3.49 12.36
C VAL A 148 20.44 2.73 13.05
N GLU A 149 19.38 3.48 13.36
CA GLU A 149 18.03 2.99 13.55
C GLU A 149 17.74 2.07 12.36
N PHE A 150 18.01 0.78 12.54
CA PHE A 150 17.59 -0.25 11.62
C PHE A 150 16.08 -0.30 11.76
N ASP A 151 15.44 0.55 10.97
CA ASP A 151 14.04 0.90 10.92
C ASP A 151 13.16 -0.33 11.20
N SER A 152 12.93 -0.57 12.48
CA SER A 152 11.86 -1.39 12.99
C SER A 152 10.61 -0.53 12.89
N ALA A 153 10.15 -0.31 11.66
CA ALA A 153 8.89 0.33 11.34
C ALA A 153 7.71 -0.58 11.70
N ALA A 154 7.67 -1.04 12.95
CA ALA A 154 6.65 -1.90 13.51
C ALA A 154 6.60 -1.81 15.05
N ALA A 155 6.66 -0.60 15.65
CA ALA A 155 6.01 -0.31 16.94
C ALA A 155 6.29 1.13 17.43
N SER A 156 5.49 2.08 16.98
CA SER A 156 5.18 3.32 17.72
C SER A 156 4.11 4.11 16.97
N VAL A 157 2.90 3.54 16.90
CA VAL A 157 1.70 4.39 16.75
C VAL A 157 1.53 5.07 18.09
N GLU A 158 2.20 6.22 18.24
CA GLU A 158 1.92 7.16 19.31
C GLU A 158 0.45 7.55 19.25
N GLU A 159 -0.23 7.24 20.34
CA GLU A 159 -1.55 7.69 20.69
C GLU A 159 -1.52 9.21 20.90
N SER A 160 -1.56 9.98 19.80
CA SER A 160 -1.85 11.41 19.87
C SER A 160 -3.36 11.58 20.11
N ARG A 161 -3.71 11.49 21.38
CA ARG A 161 -4.91 12.02 22.02
C ARG A 161 -5.20 13.42 21.49
N TYR A 162 -6.19 13.56 20.61
CA TYR A 162 -6.80 14.85 20.32
C TYR A 162 -7.64 15.26 21.54
N GLN A 163 -7.10 16.19 22.30
CA GLN A 163 -7.82 17.00 23.28
C GLN A 163 -7.63 18.46 22.86
N GLU A 164 -8.75 19.16 22.67
CA GLU A 164 -8.99 20.61 22.41
C GLU A 164 -9.83 20.82 21.14
N GLY A 165 -10.99 21.50 21.17
CA GLY A 165 -11.59 22.23 22.27
C GLY A 165 -13.08 22.46 22.05
N ALA A 166 -13.81 22.43 23.16
CA ALA A 166 -15.05 23.17 23.30
C ALA A 166 -14.70 24.66 23.43
N HIS A 167 -15.31 25.50 22.60
CA HIS A 167 -15.94 26.78 22.96
C HIS A 167 -16.58 27.40 21.73
#